data_AF-A0AA88S879-F1
#
_entry.id   AF-A0AA88S879-F1
#
_cell.length_a   1.000
_cell.length_b   1.000
_cell.length_c   1.000
_cell.angle_alpha   90.00
_cell.angle_beta   90.00
_cell.angle_gamma   90.00
#
_symmetry.space_group_name_H-M   'P 1'
#
loop_
_entity.id
_entity.type
_entity.pdbx_description
1 polymer ?
#
loop_
_entity_poly.entity_id
_entity_poly.type
_entity_poly.pdbx_seq_one_letter_code
_entity_poly.pdbx_strand_id
1 'polypeptide(L)'
;METDRSLLQAGLEEEELYNMLQTVSQTPTDNMTSKSIRPQPGLCVKTFSLPDKQKVFVNICKSADVPPPPPISHDALVDLLDSDDPTGYKVPMSLGEAHAEMDNSSNSCTVYDVVINEEFFQKCQKESLFQQFVIAVSLEGLENKYKLQLNRDIKILKNRKFMGSLLEQNIRKKSKPFIQEIKSNEIQSTVRPQVCLVVEPPVGQVEYLIAEVQLPGVSSVRSLLLDLGEDRLVLNTRPSLFHLDIFLPFLINHENSGAQYNTDTQVLTVTMPVISS
;
A
#
# COMPACT_ATOMS: atom_id res chain seq x y z
N MET A 1 51.51 -13.21 33.65
CA MET A 1 51.04 -12.77 32.32
C MET A 1 49.95 -13.73 31.89
N GLU A 2 48.73 -13.37 32.23
CA GLU A 2 47.50 -14.02 31.74
C GLU A 2 47.16 -13.34 30.43
N THR A 3 46.97 -14.12 29.36
CA THR A 3 46.40 -13.64 28.10
C THR A 3 45.06 -14.31 27.91
N ASP A 4 44.07 -13.58 28.42
CA ASP A 4 42.72 -13.35 27.93
C ASP A 4 42.11 -14.39 26.95
N ARG A 5 41.24 -15.25 27.50
CA ARG A 5 40.35 -16.14 26.74
C ARG A 5 38.97 -15.50 26.43
N SER A 6 38.80 -14.20 26.65
CA SER A 6 37.49 -13.53 26.56
C SER A 6 36.97 -13.21 25.15
N LEU A 7 37.76 -13.45 24.09
CA LEU A 7 37.42 -12.98 22.72
C LEU A 7 36.65 -13.99 21.86
N LEU A 8 36.46 -15.23 22.31
CA LEU A 8 35.75 -16.26 21.52
C LEU A 8 34.28 -16.43 21.92
N GLN A 9 33.83 -15.78 22.99
CA GLN A 9 32.45 -15.93 23.47
C GLN A 9 31.51 -14.83 22.95
N ALA A 10 32.04 -13.71 22.45
CA ALA A 10 31.25 -12.59 21.92
C ALA A 10 30.65 -12.86 20.53
N GLY A 11 31.22 -13.78 19.74
CA GLY A 11 30.74 -14.06 18.38
C GLY A 11 29.49 -14.95 18.29
N LEU A 12 29.20 -15.71 19.35
CA LEU A 12 28.05 -16.62 19.39
C LEU A 12 26.75 -15.89 19.76
N GLU A 13 26.83 -14.83 20.56
CA GLU A 13 25.67 -14.03 20.98
C GLU A 13 25.15 -13.11 19.86
N GLU A 14 26.03 -12.64 18.96
CA GLU A 14 25.66 -11.82 17.80
C GLU A 14 24.85 -12.59 16.75
N GLU A 15 25.20 -13.85 16.48
CA GLU A 15 24.45 -14.70 15.55
C GLU A 15 23.07 -15.08 16.09
N GLU A 16 22.95 -15.35 17.38
CA GLU A 16 21.66 -15.63 18.03
C GLU A 16 20.75 -14.40 18.06
N LEU A 17 21.31 -13.22 18.31
CA LEU A 17 20.57 -11.95 18.23
C LEU A 17 20.11 -11.64 16.80
N TYR A 18 20.95 -11.92 15.80
CA TYR A 18 20.60 -11.74 14.38
C TYR A 18 19.47 -12.69 13.95
N ASN A 19 19.48 -13.93 14.44
CA ASN A 19 18.43 -14.91 14.18
C ASN A 19 17.13 -14.58 14.93
N MET A 20 17.20 -14.01 16.14
CA MET A 20 16.02 -13.47 16.85
C MET A 20 15.41 -12.25 16.15
N LEU A 21 16.22 -11.35 15.60
CA LEU A 21 15.74 -10.19 14.82
C LEU A 21 15.05 -10.61 13.52
N GLN A 22 15.54 -11.68 12.87
CA GLN A 22 14.92 -12.23 11.66
C GLN A 22 13.56 -12.89 11.94
N THR A 23 13.39 -13.50 13.12
CA THR A 23 12.15 -14.20 13.49
C THR A 23 11.02 -13.27 13.94
N VAL A 24 11.34 -12.07 14.43
CA VAL A 24 10.33 -11.04 14.80
C VAL A 24 9.75 -10.30 13.57
N SER A 25 10.34 -10.48 12.38
CA SER A 25 9.88 -9.83 11.14
C SER A 25 8.75 -10.58 10.42
N GLN A 26 8.26 -11.71 10.94
CA GLN A 26 7.16 -12.47 10.34
C GLN A 26 5.83 -12.18 11.07
N THR A 27 5.33 -10.96 10.90
CA THR A 27 3.88 -10.74 10.96
C THR A 27 3.32 -10.87 9.53
N PRO A 28 2.19 -11.56 9.32
CA PRO A 28 1.63 -11.77 7.98
C PRO A 28 0.97 -10.47 7.50
N THR A 29 1.79 -9.55 7.00
CA THR A 29 1.32 -8.41 6.21
C THR A 29 1.41 -8.76 4.74
N ASP A 30 0.23 -8.81 4.10
CA ASP A 30 -0.07 -8.53 2.69
C ASP A 30 1.12 -8.65 1.71
N ASN A 31 1.07 -9.60 0.78
CA ASN A 31 2.09 -9.88 -0.24
C ASN A 31 2.29 -8.69 -1.21
N MET A 32 2.84 -7.59 -0.70
CA MET A 32 3.26 -6.42 -1.44
C MET A 32 4.75 -6.56 -1.70
N THR A 33 5.11 -7.03 -2.89
CA THR A 33 6.50 -7.21 -3.29
C THR A 33 7.19 -5.83 -3.38
N SER A 34 7.91 -5.45 -2.32
CA SER A 34 8.83 -4.32 -2.35
C SER A 34 9.96 -4.64 -3.31
N LYS A 35 10.21 -3.78 -4.29
CA LYS A 35 11.39 -3.90 -5.15
C LYS A 35 12.42 -2.87 -4.69
N SER A 36 13.62 -3.35 -4.36
CA SER A 36 14.78 -2.47 -4.27
C SER A 36 15.14 -1.95 -5.67
N ILE A 37 15.21 -0.63 -5.82
CA ILE A 37 15.63 0.04 -7.03
C ILE A 37 16.88 0.87 -6.75
N ARG A 38 17.72 0.98 -7.76
CA ARG A 38 18.84 1.91 -7.76
C ARG A 38 18.49 3.10 -8.64
N PRO A 39 18.05 4.23 -8.07
CA PRO A 39 17.64 5.38 -8.85
C PRO A 39 18.84 6.05 -9.53
N GLN A 40 18.60 6.71 -10.67
CA GLN A 40 19.62 7.51 -11.35
C GLN A 40 19.51 8.98 -10.92
N PRO A 41 20.64 9.68 -10.71
CA PRO A 41 20.64 11.12 -10.45
C PRO A 41 19.93 11.94 -11.54
N GLY A 42 19.16 12.93 -11.11
CA GLY A 42 18.49 13.88 -11.99
C GLY A 42 18.95 15.31 -11.72
N LEU A 43 18.41 15.92 -10.67
CA LEU A 43 18.77 17.27 -10.22
C LEU A 43 18.84 17.33 -8.69
N CYS A 44 19.57 18.30 -8.17
CA CYS A 44 19.68 18.54 -6.74
C CYS A 44 19.17 19.95 -6.41
N VAL A 45 18.17 20.02 -5.54
CA VAL A 45 17.58 21.27 -5.05
C VAL A 45 18.14 21.55 -3.66
N LYS A 46 18.65 22.76 -3.46
CA LYS A 46 19.00 23.28 -2.14
C LYS A 46 17.85 24.13 -1.62
N THR A 47 17.46 23.89 -0.38
CA THR A 47 16.53 24.72 0.39
C THR A 47 16.98 24.76 1.87
N PHE A 48 16.13 25.30 2.74
CA PHE A 48 16.33 25.35 4.18
C PHE A 48 15.07 24.88 4.90
N SER A 49 15.23 24.20 6.02
CA SER A 49 14.11 23.91 6.92
C SER A 49 13.66 25.16 7.68
N LEU A 50 12.41 25.16 8.12
CA LEU A 50 11.82 26.20 8.94
C LEU A 50 11.35 25.60 10.28
N PRO A 51 11.49 26.34 11.41
CA PRO A 51 12.06 27.69 11.54
C PRO A 51 13.58 27.73 11.76
N ASP A 52 14.21 26.58 11.92
CA ASP A 52 15.61 26.36 12.33
C ASP A 52 16.67 26.72 11.28
N LYS A 53 16.26 27.00 10.03
CA LYS A 53 17.11 27.41 8.90
C LYS A 53 18.27 26.44 8.63
N GLN A 54 18.08 25.16 8.92
CA GLN A 54 19.07 24.13 8.60
C GLN A 54 19.07 23.85 7.11
N LYS A 55 20.26 23.54 6.58
CA LYS A 55 20.44 23.33 5.14
C LYS A 55 19.87 21.97 4.75
N VAL A 56 18.97 21.99 3.77
CA VAL A 56 18.34 20.77 3.24
C VAL A 56 18.63 20.66 1.76
N PHE A 57 19.03 19.46 1.31
CA PHE A 57 19.11 19.12 -0.10
C PHE A 57 18.04 18.09 -0.45
N VAL A 58 17.43 18.25 -1.61
CA VAL A 58 16.48 17.30 -2.17
C VAL A 58 17.01 16.84 -3.52
N ASN A 59 17.38 15.58 -3.60
CA ASN A 59 17.82 14.93 -4.82
C ASN A 59 16.59 14.39 -5.56
N ILE A 60 16.23 15.00 -6.67
CA ILE A 60 15.20 14.45 -7.56
C ILE A 60 15.89 13.50 -8.54
N CYS A 61 15.68 12.22 -8.30
CA CYS A 61 16.21 11.10 -9.06
C CYS A 61 15.13 10.48 -9.95
N LYS A 62 15.56 9.62 -10.86
CA LYS A 62 14.69 8.99 -11.85
C LYS A 62 14.83 7.47 -11.86
N SER A 63 13.71 6.78 -12.10
CA SER A 63 13.67 5.34 -12.30
C SER A 63 12.50 4.94 -13.19
N ALA A 64 12.72 4.02 -14.11
CA ALA A 64 11.66 3.42 -14.93
C ALA A 64 10.71 2.53 -14.12
N ASP A 65 11.11 2.08 -12.92
CA ASP A 65 10.25 1.28 -12.06
C ASP A 65 9.20 2.10 -11.29
N VAL A 66 9.33 3.44 -11.25
CA VAL A 66 8.27 4.33 -10.73
C VAL A 66 7.26 4.59 -11.84
N PRO A 67 5.94 4.40 -11.62
CA PRO A 67 4.93 4.66 -12.65
C PRO A 67 4.92 6.13 -13.10
N PRO A 68 4.76 6.41 -14.40
CA PRO A 68 4.57 7.79 -14.87
C PRO A 68 3.23 8.35 -14.36
N PRO A 69 3.14 9.67 -14.13
CA PRO A 69 1.84 10.30 -13.92
C PRO A 69 1.01 10.27 -15.22
N PRO A 70 -0.32 10.46 -15.14
CA PRO A 70 -1.14 10.64 -16.33
C PRO A 70 -0.58 11.75 -17.23
N PRO A 71 -0.70 11.63 -18.56
CA PRO A 71 -0.29 12.69 -19.47
C PRO A 71 -1.17 13.93 -19.25
N ILE A 72 -0.54 15.08 -19.10
CA ILE A 72 -1.17 16.40 -19.01
C ILE A 72 -0.45 17.35 -19.96
N SER A 73 -1.20 18.19 -20.68
CA SER A 73 -0.61 19.22 -21.56
C SER A 73 -0.04 20.38 -20.74
N HIS A 74 0.69 21.27 -21.40
CA HIS A 74 1.18 22.50 -20.76
C HIS A 74 0.00 23.37 -20.28
N ASP A 75 -0.94 23.67 -21.19
CA ASP A 75 -2.09 24.53 -20.89
C ASP A 75 -2.98 23.95 -19.79
N ALA A 76 -3.24 22.64 -19.81
CA ALA A 76 -4.04 21.99 -18.76
C ALA A 76 -3.35 22.02 -17.39
N LEU A 77 -2.01 22.04 -17.35
CA LEU A 77 -1.28 22.24 -16.09
C LEU A 77 -1.37 23.69 -15.61
N VAL A 78 -1.34 24.68 -16.52
CA VAL A 78 -1.56 26.08 -16.18
C VAL A 78 -2.97 26.26 -15.59
N ASP A 79 -3.99 25.77 -16.28
CA ASP A 79 -5.38 25.85 -15.81
C ASP A 79 -5.58 25.19 -14.45
N LEU A 80 -4.89 24.08 -14.19
CA LEU A 80 -4.93 23.39 -12.89
C LEU A 80 -4.27 24.21 -11.78
N LEU A 81 -3.15 24.87 -12.07
CA LEU A 81 -2.44 25.70 -11.09
C LEU A 81 -3.23 26.97 -10.75
N ASP A 82 -4.02 27.49 -11.68
CA ASP A 82 -4.89 28.65 -11.48
C ASP A 82 -6.28 28.29 -10.89
N SER A 83 -6.58 26.99 -10.74
CA SER A 83 -7.87 26.53 -10.23
C SER A 83 -7.98 26.63 -8.70
N ASP A 84 -9.22 26.75 -8.20
CA ASP A 84 -9.52 26.72 -6.76
C ASP A 84 -9.27 25.35 -6.10
N ASP A 85 -9.20 24.26 -6.89
CA ASP A 85 -8.89 22.90 -6.44
C ASP A 85 -7.77 22.25 -7.29
N PRO A 86 -6.50 22.53 -6.98
CA PRO A 86 -5.36 22.00 -7.74
C PRO A 86 -5.05 20.53 -7.46
N THR A 87 -5.91 19.79 -6.74
CA THR A 87 -5.63 18.40 -6.31
C THR A 87 -5.87 17.34 -7.39
N GLY A 88 -6.40 17.74 -8.55
CA GLY A 88 -6.79 16.86 -9.65
C GLY A 88 -5.65 16.11 -10.35
N TYR A 89 -4.39 16.53 -10.18
CA TYR A 89 -3.23 15.91 -10.81
C TYR A 89 -2.24 15.38 -9.77
N LYS A 90 -1.93 14.07 -9.85
CA LYS A 90 -1.06 13.39 -8.89
C LYS A 90 0.18 12.85 -9.58
N VAL A 91 1.34 13.13 -8.99
CA VAL A 91 2.63 12.62 -9.44
C VAL A 91 3.07 11.46 -8.54
N PRO A 92 3.16 10.22 -9.05
CA PRO A 92 3.74 9.12 -8.30
C PRO A 92 5.23 9.37 -8.03
N MET A 93 5.64 9.24 -6.77
CA MET A 93 7.04 9.38 -6.37
C MET A 93 7.37 8.53 -5.15
N SER A 94 8.64 8.10 -5.05
CA SER A 94 9.22 7.56 -3.83
C SER A 94 9.83 8.69 -3.02
N LEU A 95 9.56 8.73 -1.72
CA LEU A 95 10.14 9.68 -0.78
C LEU A 95 11.10 8.93 0.13
N GLY A 96 12.41 8.98 -0.15
CA GLY A 96 13.45 8.35 0.64
C GLY A 96 13.56 8.92 2.06
N GLU A 97 14.18 8.15 2.96
CA GLU A 97 14.47 8.59 4.33
C GLU A 97 15.52 9.70 4.34
N ALA A 98 15.51 10.49 5.41
CA ALA A 98 16.50 11.53 5.62
C ALA A 98 17.88 10.90 5.87
N HIS A 99 18.92 11.43 5.23
CA HIS A 99 20.30 11.08 5.54
C HIS A 99 21.17 12.33 5.69
N ALA A 100 22.23 12.21 6.50
CA ALA A 100 23.11 13.33 6.81
C ALA A 100 24.35 13.29 5.92
N GLU A 101 24.67 14.41 5.29
CA GLU A 101 25.82 14.55 4.38
C GLU A 101 26.63 15.81 4.75
N MET A 102 27.90 15.86 4.35
CA MET A 102 28.74 17.05 4.51
C MET A 102 28.73 17.91 3.25
N ASP A 103 28.54 19.22 3.43
CA ASP A 103 28.66 20.17 2.33
C ASP A 103 30.14 20.53 2.02
N ASN A 104 30.37 21.31 0.96
CA ASN A 104 31.71 21.77 0.59
C ASN A 104 32.39 22.65 1.67
N SER A 105 31.64 23.11 2.66
CA SER A 105 32.10 23.90 3.80
C SER A 105 32.22 23.05 5.07
N SER A 106 32.16 21.71 4.94
CA SER A 106 32.24 20.73 6.03
C SER A 106 31.13 20.84 7.09
N ASN A 107 29.99 21.45 6.76
CA ASN A 107 28.83 21.48 7.64
C ASN A 107 27.90 20.30 7.33
N SER A 108 27.32 19.71 8.37
CA SER A 108 26.27 18.70 8.22
C SER A 108 25.02 19.31 7.59
N CYS A 109 24.43 18.61 6.63
CA CYS A 109 23.17 18.96 6.00
C CYS A 109 22.28 17.73 5.84
N THR A 110 20.97 17.95 5.84
CA THR A 110 20.00 16.87 5.66
C THR A 110 19.71 16.72 4.18
N VAL A 111 19.67 15.48 3.72
CA VAL A 111 19.41 15.13 2.32
C VAL A 111 18.21 14.20 2.25
N TYR A 112 17.34 14.45 1.26
CA TYR A 112 16.23 13.59 0.91
C TYR A 112 16.33 13.19 -0.56
N ASP A 113 16.07 11.91 -0.81
CA ASP A 113 16.10 11.36 -2.16
C ASP A 113 14.67 11.07 -2.63
N VAL A 114 14.21 11.86 -3.61
CA VAL A 114 12.89 11.72 -4.22
C VAL A 114 13.05 11.05 -5.58
N VAL A 115 12.36 9.92 -5.81
CA VAL A 115 12.47 9.20 -7.10
C VAL A 115 11.16 9.31 -7.86
N ILE A 116 11.24 9.82 -9.08
CA ILE A 116 10.11 9.92 -10.00
C ILE A 116 10.33 9.06 -11.25
N ASN A 117 9.29 8.91 -12.08
CA ASN A 117 9.40 8.22 -13.35
C ASN A 117 10.41 8.92 -14.29
N GLU A 118 11.20 8.12 -15.02
CA GLU A 118 12.24 8.63 -15.92
C GLU A 118 11.70 9.43 -17.12
N GLU A 119 10.61 9.00 -17.75
CA GLU A 119 10.03 9.72 -18.89
C GLU A 119 9.45 11.06 -18.45
N PHE A 120 8.77 11.08 -17.30
CA PHE A 120 8.27 12.32 -16.71
C PHE A 120 9.41 13.27 -16.33
N PHE A 121 10.51 12.75 -15.77
CA PHE A 121 11.70 13.56 -15.48
C PHE A 121 12.32 14.18 -16.75
N GLN A 122 12.32 13.47 -17.88
CA GLN A 122 12.76 14.04 -19.15
C GLN A 122 11.90 15.21 -19.61
N LYS A 123 10.58 15.16 -19.37
CA LYS A 123 9.68 16.30 -19.62
C LYS A 123 10.02 17.49 -18.73
N CYS A 124 10.20 17.26 -17.42
CA CYS A 124 10.61 18.28 -16.46
C CYS A 124 11.97 18.93 -16.80
N GLN A 125 12.87 18.26 -17.53
CA GLN A 125 14.12 18.88 -17.98
C GLN A 125 13.93 19.83 -19.18
N LYS A 126 12.91 19.60 -20.01
CA LYS A 126 12.65 20.40 -21.22
C LYS A 126 11.73 21.58 -20.93
N GLU A 127 10.79 21.41 -20.01
CA GLU A 127 9.75 22.40 -19.70
C GLU A 127 9.93 22.95 -18.28
N SER A 128 10.19 24.25 -18.17
CA SER A 128 10.44 24.91 -16.88
C SER A 128 9.24 24.83 -15.93
N LEU A 129 8.01 24.94 -16.44
CA LEU A 129 6.79 24.83 -15.65
C LEU A 129 6.71 23.46 -14.96
N PHE A 130 6.93 22.38 -15.71
CA PHE A 130 6.95 21.01 -15.16
C PHE A 130 8.10 20.80 -14.18
N GLN A 131 9.25 21.46 -14.39
CA GLN A 131 10.36 21.44 -13.44
C GLN A 131 9.98 22.07 -12.10
N GLN A 132 9.37 23.25 -12.13
CA GLN A 132 8.94 23.94 -10.92
C GLN A 132 7.83 23.17 -10.20
N PHE A 133 6.86 22.67 -10.97
CA PHE A 133 5.77 21.85 -10.46
C PHE A 133 6.28 20.60 -9.74
N VAL A 134 7.18 19.81 -10.36
CA VAL A 134 7.69 18.60 -9.71
C VAL A 134 8.50 18.89 -8.46
N ILE A 135 9.24 20.01 -8.42
CA ILE A 135 9.96 20.42 -7.21
C ILE A 135 8.97 20.79 -6.12
N ALA A 136 7.95 21.58 -6.41
CA ALA A 136 6.92 21.98 -5.44
C ALA A 136 6.23 20.76 -4.82
N VAL A 137 5.71 19.85 -5.64
CA VAL A 137 5.05 18.62 -5.16
C VAL A 137 6.02 17.72 -4.39
N SER A 138 7.30 17.67 -4.77
CA SER A 138 8.32 16.92 -4.02
C SER A 138 8.53 17.50 -2.61
N LEU A 139 8.61 18.83 -2.48
CA LEU A 139 8.75 19.50 -1.18
C LEU A 139 7.51 19.26 -0.32
N GLU A 140 6.31 19.46 -0.87
CA GLU A 140 5.05 19.20 -0.18
C GLU A 140 4.91 17.74 0.26
N GLY A 141 5.33 16.80 -0.60
CA GLY A 141 5.35 15.37 -0.27
C GLY A 141 6.25 15.08 0.94
N LEU A 142 7.44 15.68 0.99
CA LEU A 142 8.37 15.54 2.11
C LEU A 142 7.82 16.18 3.40
N GLU A 143 7.28 17.40 3.31
CA GLU A 143 6.63 18.10 4.43
C GLU A 143 5.50 17.27 5.02
N ASN A 144 4.64 16.71 4.17
CA ASN A 144 3.51 15.90 4.59
C ASN A 144 3.93 14.57 5.22
N LYS A 145 4.94 13.89 4.64
CA LYS A 145 5.44 12.59 5.11
C LYS A 145 6.20 12.71 6.42
N TYR A 146 7.10 13.68 6.53
CA TYR A 146 8.01 13.82 7.66
C TYR A 146 7.61 14.91 8.66
N LYS A 147 6.45 15.56 8.46
CA LYS A 147 5.90 16.62 9.33
C LYS A 147 6.89 17.76 9.56
N LEU A 148 7.56 18.17 8.47
CA LEU A 148 8.54 19.26 8.46
C LEU A 148 8.03 20.45 7.65
N GLN A 149 8.75 21.57 7.70
CA GLN A 149 8.48 22.76 6.89
C GLN A 149 9.73 23.15 6.11
N LEU A 150 9.59 23.39 4.81
CA LEU A 150 10.69 23.77 3.92
C LEU A 150 10.45 25.16 3.35
N ASN A 151 11.54 25.92 3.24
CA ASN A 151 11.50 27.21 2.57
C ASN A 151 11.19 27.01 1.07
N ARG A 152 10.36 27.89 0.53
CA ARG A 152 10.00 27.93 -0.90
C ARG A 152 11.04 28.69 -1.73
N ASP A 153 11.92 29.47 -1.10
CA ASP A 153 13.11 30.03 -1.76
C ASP A 153 14.16 28.93 -1.97
N ILE A 154 14.15 28.36 -3.16
CA ILE A 154 14.97 27.21 -3.54
C ILE A 154 16.08 27.58 -4.52
N LYS A 155 17.15 26.79 -4.52
CA LYS A 155 18.24 26.89 -5.50
C LYS A 155 18.55 25.54 -6.12
N ILE A 156 18.31 25.41 -7.41
CA ILE A 156 18.75 24.24 -8.19
C ILE A 156 20.27 24.32 -8.40
N LEU A 157 20.99 23.26 -8.05
CA LEU A 157 22.44 23.19 -8.23
C LEU A 157 22.77 22.91 -9.70
N LYS A 158 23.66 23.74 -10.29
CA LYS A 158 24.07 23.61 -11.70
C LYS A 158 25.16 22.57 -11.93
N ASN A 159 26.09 22.45 -10.97
CA ASN A 159 27.30 21.62 -11.11
C ASN A 159 27.23 20.31 -10.30
N ARG A 160 26.09 20.02 -9.67
CA ARG A 160 25.90 18.82 -8.84
C ARG A 160 24.46 18.34 -9.01
N LYS A 161 24.30 17.12 -9.50
CA LYS A 161 22.98 16.49 -9.75
C LYS A 161 22.46 15.65 -8.58
N PHE A 162 23.33 15.34 -7.62
CA PHE A 162 23.02 14.52 -6.45
C PHE A 162 23.96 14.93 -5.31
N MET A 163 23.42 15.00 -4.09
CA MET A 163 24.16 15.20 -2.85
C MET A 163 24.31 13.87 -2.12
N GLY A 164 25.55 13.48 -1.79
CA GLY A 164 25.83 12.26 -1.06
C GLY A 164 26.09 11.05 -1.95
N SER A 165 25.90 9.86 -1.35
CA SER A 165 26.02 8.57 -2.04
C SER A 165 24.67 8.02 -2.46
N LEU A 166 24.57 7.49 -3.68
CA LEU A 166 23.33 6.87 -4.17
C LEU A 166 23.02 5.58 -3.40
N LEU A 167 22.03 5.65 -2.52
CA LEU A 167 21.49 4.50 -1.81
C LEU A 167 20.39 3.81 -2.63
N GLU A 168 20.24 2.51 -2.39
CA GLU A 168 19.08 1.77 -2.89
C GLU A 168 17.81 2.24 -2.17
N GLN A 169 16.70 2.29 -2.91
CA GLN A 169 15.40 2.63 -2.35
C GLN A 169 14.40 1.51 -2.60
N ASN A 170 13.62 1.19 -1.56
CA ASN A 170 12.49 0.29 -1.70
C ASN A 170 11.28 1.05 -2.23
N ILE A 171 10.82 0.66 -3.41
CA ILE A 171 9.57 1.15 -3.96
C ILE A 171 8.49 0.08 -3.86
N ARG A 172 7.26 0.54 -3.63
CA ARG A 172 6.08 -0.30 -3.77
C ARG A 172 5.77 -0.41 -5.25
N LYS A 173 5.90 -1.60 -5.81
CA LYS A 173 5.27 -1.87 -7.10
C LYS A 173 3.77 -1.97 -6.87
N LYS A 174 2.99 -1.16 -7.59
CA LYS A 174 1.65 -1.63 -7.94
C LYS A 174 1.88 -2.93 -8.70
N SER A 175 1.26 -4.02 -8.27
CA SER A 175 1.19 -5.23 -9.11
C SER A 175 0.82 -4.76 -10.52
N LYS A 176 1.53 -5.22 -11.56
CA LYS A 176 1.08 -4.99 -12.93
C LYS A 176 -0.41 -5.37 -12.95
N PRO A 177 -1.32 -4.55 -13.52
CA PRO A 177 -2.58 -5.11 -13.93
C PRO A 177 -2.20 -6.13 -15.01
N PHE A 178 -2.11 -7.39 -14.61
CA PHE A 178 -1.94 -8.48 -15.55
C PHE A 178 -3.29 -8.61 -16.23
N ILE A 179 -3.47 -7.89 -17.34
CA ILE A 179 -4.64 -8.06 -18.20
C ILE A 179 -4.40 -9.37 -18.96
N GLN A 180 -4.68 -10.48 -18.29
CA GLN A 180 -5.20 -11.66 -18.94
C GLN A 180 -6.66 -11.38 -19.25
N GLU A 181 -7.21 -11.90 -20.35
CA GLU A 181 -8.66 -11.88 -20.56
C GLU A 181 -9.33 -12.61 -19.38
N ILE A 182 -9.84 -11.84 -18.43
CA ILE A 182 -10.60 -12.35 -17.29
C ILE A 182 -12.01 -12.58 -17.84
N LYS A 183 -12.30 -13.84 -18.19
CA LYS A 183 -13.67 -14.33 -18.07
C LYS A 183 -14.08 -14.00 -16.63
N SER A 184 -15.04 -13.10 -16.48
CA SER A 184 -15.61 -12.56 -15.24
C SER A 184 -15.22 -13.38 -14.00
N ASN A 185 -14.23 -12.93 -13.24
CA ASN A 185 -13.85 -13.59 -12.00
C ASN A 185 -13.75 -12.56 -10.88
N GLU A 186 -14.65 -12.77 -9.94
CA GLU A 186 -14.80 -12.22 -8.61
C GLU A 186 -13.48 -12.19 -7.83
N ILE A 187 -13.44 -11.28 -6.86
CA ILE A 187 -12.38 -11.07 -5.87
C ILE A 187 -11.86 -12.44 -5.39
N GLN A 188 -10.58 -12.75 -5.64
CA GLN A 188 -9.93 -13.94 -5.10
C GLN A 188 -9.78 -13.77 -3.58
N SER A 189 -10.78 -14.23 -2.85
CA SER A 189 -10.66 -14.76 -1.50
C SER A 189 -9.53 -15.79 -1.50
N THR A 190 -8.55 -15.63 -0.61
CA THR A 190 -7.42 -16.57 -0.50
C THR A 190 -7.83 -17.95 0.04
N VAL A 191 -9.09 -18.16 0.40
CA VAL A 191 -9.73 -19.46 0.63
C VAL A 191 -11.20 -19.32 0.24
N ARG A 192 -11.70 -20.13 -0.70
CA ARG A 192 -13.14 -20.18 -0.99
C ARG A 192 -13.84 -20.81 0.22
N PRO A 193 -14.78 -20.13 0.89
CA PRO A 193 -15.52 -20.75 1.98
C PRO A 193 -16.29 -21.94 1.42
N GLN A 194 -16.17 -23.10 2.06
CA GLN A 194 -16.96 -24.27 1.67
C GLN A 194 -18.39 -24.03 2.13
N VAL A 195 -19.31 -23.92 1.17
CA VAL A 195 -20.73 -23.71 1.42
C VAL A 195 -21.49 -24.98 1.05
N CYS A 196 -22.28 -25.49 1.98
CA CYS A 196 -23.23 -26.55 1.76
C CYS A 196 -24.64 -25.97 1.89
N LEU A 197 -25.46 -26.12 0.85
CA LEU A 197 -26.88 -25.78 0.91
C LEU A 197 -27.68 -27.07 1.12
N VAL A 198 -28.46 -27.11 2.18
CA VAL A 198 -29.31 -28.25 2.56
C VAL A 198 -30.76 -27.78 2.60
N VAL A 199 -31.67 -28.59 2.08
CA VAL A 199 -33.11 -28.34 2.19
C VAL A 199 -33.70 -29.16 3.33
N GLU A 200 -34.59 -28.55 4.09
CA GLU A 200 -35.33 -29.21 5.16
C GLU A 200 -36.84 -28.97 4.97
N PRO A 201 -37.69 -30.03 4.96
CA PRO A 201 -37.34 -31.45 4.96
C PRO A 201 -36.66 -31.92 3.65
N PRO A 202 -35.79 -32.96 3.69
CA PRO A 202 -35.05 -33.44 2.51
C PRO A 202 -35.93 -34.17 1.48
N VAL A 203 -37.14 -34.59 1.88
CA VAL A 203 -38.11 -35.28 1.02
C VAL A 203 -39.47 -34.63 1.25
N GLY A 204 -40.09 -34.13 0.17
CA GLY A 204 -41.39 -33.47 0.21
C GLY A 204 -41.31 -32.01 -0.25
N GLN A 205 -42.21 -31.18 0.27
CA GLN A 205 -42.20 -29.74 0.03
C GLN A 205 -41.09 -29.10 0.87
N VAL A 206 -40.21 -28.34 0.24
CA VAL A 206 -39.12 -27.64 0.91
C VAL A 206 -39.71 -26.49 1.73
N GLU A 207 -39.48 -26.51 3.04
CA GLU A 207 -39.94 -25.46 3.96
C GLU A 207 -38.80 -24.51 4.34
N TYR A 208 -37.59 -25.04 4.47
CA TYR A 208 -36.39 -24.31 4.86
C TYR A 208 -35.22 -24.63 3.95
N LEU A 209 -34.43 -23.60 3.67
CA LEU A 209 -33.11 -23.69 3.08
C LEU A 209 -32.07 -23.36 4.16
N ILE A 210 -31.13 -24.26 4.37
CA ILE A 210 -30.04 -24.12 5.35
C ILE A 210 -28.74 -23.94 4.59
N ALA A 211 -28.05 -22.83 4.83
CA ALA A 211 -26.69 -22.61 4.34
C ALA A 211 -25.68 -22.83 5.46
N GLU A 212 -24.82 -23.83 5.31
CA GLU A 212 -23.68 -24.05 6.19
C GLU A 212 -22.41 -23.54 5.51
N VAL A 213 -21.75 -22.57 6.12
CA VAL A 213 -20.55 -21.90 5.59
C VAL A 213 -19.39 -22.16 6.54
N GLN A 214 -18.37 -22.87 6.07
CA GLN A 214 -17.13 -23.08 6.83
C GLN A 214 -16.23 -21.85 6.73
N LEU A 215 -15.85 -21.29 7.87
CA LEU A 215 -15.07 -20.06 7.99
C LEU A 215 -13.81 -20.28 8.85
N PRO A 216 -12.85 -21.11 8.39
CA PRO A 216 -11.68 -21.45 9.19
C PRO A 216 -10.85 -20.20 9.51
N GLY A 217 -10.48 -20.05 10.78
CA GLY A 217 -9.70 -18.90 11.26
C GLY A 217 -10.53 -17.68 11.65
N VAL A 218 -11.86 -17.72 11.50
CA VAL A 218 -12.75 -16.74 12.14
C VAL A 218 -12.95 -17.14 13.60
N SER A 219 -12.59 -16.27 14.53
CA SER A 219 -12.71 -16.51 15.98
C SER A 219 -13.77 -15.65 16.66
N SER A 220 -14.45 -14.79 15.90
CA SER A 220 -15.41 -13.82 16.44
C SER A 220 -16.60 -13.60 15.53
N VAL A 221 -17.80 -13.65 16.10
CA VAL A 221 -19.05 -13.31 15.38
C VAL A 221 -19.03 -11.85 14.91
N ARG A 222 -18.37 -10.94 15.65
CA ARG A 222 -18.32 -9.50 15.33
C ARG A 222 -17.57 -9.19 14.03
N SER A 223 -16.74 -10.14 13.57
CA SER A 223 -16.09 -10.03 12.27
C SER A 223 -16.99 -10.41 11.10
N LEU A 224 -18.13 -11.06 11.32
CA LEU A 224 -19.05 -11.48 10.26
C LEU A 224 -20.02 -10.35 9.90
N LEU A 225 -20.22 -10.14 8.60
CA LEU A 225 -21.21 -9.25 8.02
C LEU A 225 -22.02 -10.09 7.03
N LEU A 226 -23.25 -10.43 7.39
CA LEU A 226 -24.15 -11.28 6.61
C LEU A 226 -25.32 -10.42 6.12
N ASP A 227 -25.50 -10.36 4.81
CA ASP A 227 -26.63 -9.72 4.14
C ASP A 227 -27.45 -10.80 3.42
N LEU A 228 -28.75 -10.83 3.69
CA LEU A 228 -29.72 -11.74 3.07
C LEU A 228 -30.73 -10.93 2.26
N GLY A 229 -30.83 -11.24 0.97
CA GLY A 229 -31.91 -10.81 0.09
C GLY A 229 -32.93 -11.92 -0.14
N GLU A 230 -33.87 -11.69 -1.05
CA GLU A 230 -34.91 -12.68 -1.40
C GLU A 230 -34.34 -13.91 -2.11
N ASP A 231 -33.28 -13.76 -2.90
CA ASP A 231 -32.66 -14.82 -3.70
C ASP A 231 -31.12 -14.79 -3.62
N ARG A 232 -30.55 -14.03 -2.68
CA ARG A 232 -29.10 -13.78 -2.62
C ARG A 232 -28.60 -13.77 -1.19
N LEU A 233 -27.48 -14.44 -0.95
CA LEU A 233 -26.77 -14.44 0.33
C LEU A 233 -25.37 -13.89 0.12
N VAL A 234 -25.03 -12.83 0.85
CA VAL A 234 -23.72 -12.20 0.83
C VAL A 234 -23.11 -12.27 2.23
N LEU A 235 -21.91 -12.82 2.35
CA LEU A 235 -21.16 -12.87 3.60
C LEU A 235 -19.77 -12.28 3.40
N ASN A 236 -19.43 -11.34 4.27
CA ASN A 236 -18.13 -10.70 4.37
C ASN A 236 -17.56 -10.88 5.78
N THR A 237 -16.23 -11.02 5.89
CA THR A 237 -15.55 -11.13 7.19
C THR A 237 -14.54 -10.00 7.40
N ARG A 238 -14.18 -9.67 8.64
CA ARG A 238 -13.20 -8.61 8.99
C ARG A 238 -12.04 -9.15 9.86
N PRO A 239 -10.77 -8.92 9.48
CA PRO A 239 -10.31 -8.40 8.18
C PRO A 239 -10.78 -9.33 7.04
N SER A 240 -10.88 -8.85 5.79
CA SER A 240 -11.49 -9.52 4.61
C SER A 240 -10.91 -10.91 4.27
N LEU A 241 -11.09 -11.89 5.14
CA LEU A 241 -10.57 -13.27 4.99
C LEU A 241 -11.44 -14.08 4.03
N PHE A 242 -12.75 -13.87 4.08
CA PHE A 242 -13.78 -14.54 3.29
C PHE A 242 -14.77 -13.54 2.71
N HIS A 243 -15.09 -13.76 1.44
CA HIS A 243 -16.17 -13.15 0.70
C HIS A 243 -16.96 -14.28 0.03
N LEU A 244 -18.26 -14.33 0.28
CA LEU A 244 -19.20 -15.24 -0.33
C LEU A 244 -20.36 -14.42 -0.88
N ASP A 245 -20.70 -14.65 -2.13
CA ASP A 245 -21.82 -14.01 -2.81
C ASP A 245 -22.47 -15.06 -3.70
N ILE A 246 -23.63 -15.56 -3.30
CA ILE A 246 -24.32 -16.65 -3.99
C ILE A 246 -25.79 -16.35 -4.19
N PHE A 247 -26.31 -16.80 -5.33
CA PHE A 247 -27.74 -16.89 -5.57
C PHE A 247 -28.29 -18.16 -4.90
N LEU A 248 -29.43 -18.00 -4.24
CA LEU A 248 -30.15 -19.08 -3.58
C LEU A 248 -31.07 -19.79 -4.60
N PRO A 249 -31.22 -21.11 -4.52
CA PRO A 249 -32.07 -21.87 -5.43
C PRO A 249 -33.58 -21.65 -5.22
N PHE A 250 -33.96 -20.97 -4.13
CA PHE A 250 -35.35 -20.67 -3.79
C PHE A 250 -35.48 -19.21 -3.35
N LEU A 251 -36.67 -18.64 -3.55
CA LEU A 251 -37.04 -17.38 -2.92
C LEU A 251 -37.24 -17.61 -1.42
N ILE A 252 -36.54 -16.83 -0.61
CA ILE A 252 -36.56 -16.95 0.85
C ILE A 252 -37.26 -15.75 1.49
N ASN A 253 -37.88 -16.00 2.64
CA ASN A 253 -38.35 -14.95 3.52
C ASN A 253 -37.17 -14.47 4.38
N HIS A 254 -36.46 -13.45 3.90
CA HIS A 254 -35.29 -12.89 4.57
C HIS A 254 -35.63 -12.26 5.94
N GLU A 255 -36.85 -11.77 6.16
CA GLU A 255 -37.27 -11.18 7.44
C GLU A 255 -37.38 -12.22 8.57
N ASN A 256 -37.81 -13.44 8.24
CA ASN A 256 -37.95 -14.56 9.17
C ASN A 256 -36.73 -15.51 9.17
N SER A 257 -35.64 -15.12 8.52
CA SER A 257 -34.41 -15.92 8.46
C SER A 257 -33.55 -15.70 9.71
N GLY A 258 -32.85 -16.76 10.14
CA GLY A 258 -31.95 -16.73 11.29
C GLY A 258 -30.55 -17.18 10.92
N ALA A 259 -29.54 -16.67 11.63
CA ALA A 259 -28.15 -17.08 11.46
C ALA A 259 -27.49 -17.36 12.82
N GLN A 260 -26.69 -18.42 12.89
CA GLN A 260 -25.96 -18.83 14.08
C GLN A 260 -24.52 -19.19 13.69
N TYR A 261 -23.55 -18.71 14.45
CA TYR A 261 -22.14 -19.03 14.23
C TYR A 261 -21.58 -19.81 15.41
N ASN A 262 -21.00 -20.97 15.14
CA ASN A 262 -20.32 -21.77 16.13
C ASN A 262 -18.80 -21.48 16.09
N THR A 263 -18.25 -20.91 17.16
CA THR A 263 -16.83 -20.56 17.27
C THR A 263 -15.90 -21.76 17.40
N ASP A 264 -16.39 -22.88 17.92
CA ASP A 264 -15.61 -24.10 18.14
C ASP A 264 -15.43 -24.87 16.82
N THR A 265 -16.49 -24.97 16.01
CA THR A 265 -16.44 -25.61 14.69
C THR A 265 -16.11 -24.64 13.56
N GLN A 266 -16.16 -23.34 13.81
CA GLN A 266 -15.97 -22.26 12.85
C GLN A 266 -16.97 -22.32 11.67
N VAL A 267 -18.20 -22.76 11.94
CA VAL A 267 -19.27 -22.89 10.95
C VAL A 267 -20.37 -21.85 11.20
N LEU A 268 -20.75 -21.12 10.15
CA LEU A 268 -21.95 -20.28 10.12
C LEU A 268 -23.10 -21.08 9.51
N THR A 269 -24.20 -21.21 10.24
CA THR A 269 -25.44 -21.82 9.79
C THR A 269 -26.50 -20.74 9.60
N VAL A 270 -27.06 -20.63 8.41
CA VAL A 270 -28.15 -19.70 8.09
C VAL A 270 -29.40 -20.50 7.73
N THR A 271 -30.46 -20.35 8.50
CA THR A 271 -31.75 -21.02 8.29
C THR A 271 -32.73 -20.03 7.69
N MET A 272 -33.20 -20.34 6.48
CA MET A 272 -33.98 -19.43 5.64
C MET A 272 -35.31 -20.10 5.27
N PRO A 273 -36.47 -19.60 5.73
CA PRO A 273 -37.77 -20.12 5.31
C PRO A 273 -37.98 -19.88 3.81
N VAL A 274 -38.40 -20.89 3.08
CA VAL A 274 -38.70 -20.79 1.65
C VAL A 274 -40.12 -20.25 1.44
N ILE A 275 -40.27 -19.30 0.53
CA ILE A 275 -41.58 -18.81 0.11
C ILE A 275 -42.14 -19.82 -0.89
N SER A 276 -43.12 -20.61 -0.46
CA SER A 276 -43.85 -21.49 -1.36
C SER A 276 -44.76 -20.68 -2.28
N SER A 277 -44.53 -20.77 -3.58
CA SER A 277 -45.47 -20.34 -4.62
C SER A 277 -46.74 -21.20 -4.65
#